data_AF-A0ABC9F4D1-F1
#
_entry.id   AF-A0ABC9F4D1-F1
#
_cell.length_a   1.000
_cell.length_b   1.000
_cell.length_c   1.000
_cell.angle_alpha   90.00
_cell.angle_beta   90.00
_cell.angle_gamma   90.00
#
_symmetry.space_group_name_H-M   'P 1'
#
loop_
_entity.id
_entity.type
_entity.pdbx_description
1 polymer ?
#
loop_
_entity_poly.entity_id
_entity_poly.type
_entity_poly.pdbx_seq_one_letter_code
_entity_poly.pdbx_strand_id
1 'polypeptide(L)'
;MQSLCGFSSSLGALFGFAISGLLVPSMGSQGALGLLSIPSALVLSAGILLKENRAAEFDYKQVHKKFYKAIQCMGTTLKCPEVWRPCVYMFVSHNLCLDIQGGMFYWYTDSVVGPGFSEGSIGLIYAIGSVGSLLGVLLYQSALKDYPFRSILLWGQVLSSLAGMLDLVLVTRVNLKIGIPDYFFAMIDNSISQMVGRLKWLPLLVLCSKLCSPGIEGTFYALLMSLQNAGLLMSAWWGGLLLHMLNVTRMEFSNLWIAVLIRNISRLVPLTLLFLVPQSDQNSTLLPAEMLQDGESTEAVKAGSVEFSVLVQDGSGFVSPNMVAEDEHTKMFDAENDDVESIPLVNKSGPIFDS
;
A
#
# COMPACT_ATOMS: atom_id res chain seq x y z
N MET A 1 5.55 1.22 -7.72
CA MET A 1 5.08 2.33 -6.84
C MET A 1 4.64 1.85 -5.47
N GLN A 2 3.62 0.98 -5.34
CA GLN A 2 3.10 0.57 -4.02
C GLN A 2 4.13 -0.16 -3.14
N SER A 3 4.96 -1.05 -3.71
CA SER A 3 6.04 -1.71 -2.97
C SER A 3 7.11 -0.72 -2.48
N LEU A 4 7.50 0.26 -3.30
CA LEU A 4 8.43 1.33 -2.92
C LEU A 4 7.87 2.20 -1.78
N CYS A 5 6.58 2.55 -1.84
CA CYS A 5 5.89 3.25 -0.76
C CYS A 5 5.88 2.39 0.53
N GLY A 6 5.62 1.10 0.42
CA GLY A 6 5.70 0.15 1.54
C GLY A 6 7.09 0.04 2.15
N PHE A 7 8.14 0.05 1.32
CA PHE A 7 9.54 0.07 1.77
C PHE A 7 9.85 1.36 2.54
N SER A 8 9.52 2.53 1.96
CA SER A 8 9.72 3.84 2.60
C SER A 8 8.96 3.95 3.92
N SER A 9 7.70 3.50 3.96
CA SER A 9 6.89 3.46 5.18
C SER A 9 7.50 2.56 6.26
N SER A 10 8.02 1.38 5.90
CA SER A 10 8.67 0.46 6.83
C SER A 10 9.98 1.03 7.38
N LEU A 11 10.76 1.71 6.53
CA LEU A 11 12.00 2.37 6.93
C LEU A 11 11.72 3.55 7.89
N GLY A 12 10.72 4.37 7.57
CA GLY A 12 10.27 5.45 8.46
C GLY A 12 9.79 4.92 9.81
N ALA A 13 9.04 3.80 9.83
CA ALA A 13 8.60 3.15 11.06
C ALA A 13 9.76 2.59 11.88
N LEU A 14 10.78 2.00 11.23
CA LEU A 14 11.99 1.51 11.90
C LEU A 14 12.71 2.64 12.65
N PHE A 15 13.00 3.75 11.96
CA PHE A 15 13.63 4.91 12.59
C PHE A 15 12.74 5.53 13.67
N GLY A 16 11.43 5.66 13.41
CA GLY A 16 10.47 6.22 14.35
C GLY A 16 10.40 5.43 15.67
N PHE A 17 10.24 4.11 15.60
CA PHE A 17 10.20 3.26 16.79
C PHE A 17 11.55 3.15 17.49
N ALA A 18 12.66 3.10 16.75
CA ALA A 18 14.00 3.07 17.36
C ALA A 18 14.30 4.35 18.13
N ILE A 19 14.05 5.52 17.53
CA ILE A 19 14.23 6.83 18.18
C ILE A 19 13.28 6.94 19.37
N SER A 20 12.00 6.57 19.21
CA SER A 20 11.01 6.61 20.29
C SER A 20 11.41 5.71 21.46
N GLY A 21 11.84 4.48 21.21
CA GLY A 21 12.27 3.54 22.26
C GLY A 21 13.47 4.02 23.07
N LEU A 22 14.39 4.77 22.45
CA LEU A 22 15.58 5.32 23.13
C LEU A 22 15.30 6.66 23.84
N LEU A 23 14.46 7.53 23.24
CA LEU A 23 14.21 8.88 23.77
C LEU A 23 13.09 8.94 24.81
N VAL A 24 12.08 8.06 24.75
CA VAL A 24 10.97 8.10 25.70
C VAL A 24 11.45 7.92 27.16
N PRO A 25 12.36 6.98 27.47
CA PRO A 25 12.87 6.83 28.83
C PRO A 25 13.76 7.99 29.31
N SER A 26 14.42 8.72 28.40
CA SER A 26 15.42 9.74 28.74
C SER A 26 14.87 11.18 28.71
N MET A 27 14.06 11.52 27.72
CA MET A 27 13.50 12.86 27.50
C MET A 27 12.00 12.96 27.82
N GLY A 28 11.36 11.83 28.18
CA GLY A 28 9.93 11.74 28.37
C GLY A 28 9.13 11.75 27.05
N SER A 29 7.84 11.46 27.15
CA SER A 29 6.93 11.37 25.99
C SER A 29 6.78 12.69 25.23
N GLN A 30 6.77 13.82 25.93
CA GLN A 30 6.63 15.15 25.31
C GLN A 30 7.83 15.52 24.44
N GLY A 31 9.05 15.23 24.89
CA GLY A 31 10.27 15.48 24.11
C GLY A 31 10.34 14.58 22.87
N ALA A 32 9.99 13.30 23.00
CA ALA A 32 9.93 12.37 21.88
C ALA A 32 8.91 12.81 20.81
N LEU A 33 7.71 13.26 21.23
CA LEU A 33 6.70 13.80 20.31
C LEU A 33 7.18 15.08 19.61
N GLY A 34 7.89 15.96 20.33
CA GLY A 34 8.51 17.15 19.75
C GLY A 34 9.48 16.80 18.61
N LEU A 35 10.34 15.81 18.81
CA LEU A 35 11.28 15.38 17.76
C LEU A 35 10.56 14.72 16.56
N LEU A 36 9.53 13.91 16.81
CA LEU A 36 8.72 13.28 15.76
C LEU A 36 7.87 14.28 14.95
N SER A 37 7.74 15.53 15.42
CA SER A 37 7.12 16.60 14.63
C SER A 37 8.00 17.06 13.46
N ILE A 38 9.32 16.87 13.52
CA ILE A 38 10.26 17.35 12.49
C ILE A 38 10.00 16.67 11.13
N PRO A 39 9.91 15.33 11.02
CA PRO A 39 9.54 14.69 9.75
C PRO A 39 8.16 15.13 9.23
N SER A 40 7.20 15.35 10.13
CA SER A 40 5.86 15.81 9.75
C SER A 40 5.89 17.23 9.17
N ALA A 41 6.67 18.14 9.77
CA ALA A 41 6.91 19.48 9.25
C ALA A 41 7.65 19.45 7.90
N LEU A 42 8.59 18.51 7.72
CA LEU A 42 9.28 18.32 6.45
C LEU A 42 8.29 17.91 5.34
N VAL A 43 7.39 16.95 5.60
CA VAL A 43 6.34 16.54 4.65
C VAL A 43 5.42 17.70 4.31
N LEU A 44 5.03 18.52 5.31
CA LEU A 44 4.22 19.72 5.08
C LEU A 44 4.95 20.73 4.18
N SER A 45 6.25 20.97 4.43
CA SER A 45 7.06 21.88 3.62
C SER A 45 7.22 21.40 2.18
N ALA A 46 7.43 20.09 1.98
CA ALA A 46 7.52 19.48 0.66
C ALA A 46 6.19 19.61 -0.10
N GLY A 47 5.05 19.47 0.58
CA GLY A 47 3.73 19.67 -0.01
C GLY A 47 3.49 21.12 -0.46
N ILE A 48 3.99 22.11 0.27
CA ILE A 48 3.90 23.54 -0.11
C ILE A 48 4.82 23.84 -1.30
N LEU A 49 5.98 23.21 -1.36
CA LEU A 49 6.96 23.40 -2.44
C LEU A 49 6.55 22.68 -3.75
N LEU A 50 5.68 21.67 -3.65
CA LEU A 50 5.17 20.94 -4.82
C LEU A 50 4.27 21.86 -5.65
N LYS A 51 4.84 22.40 -6.73
CA LYS A 51 4.13 23.28 -7.66
C LYS A 51 3.34 22.43 -8.66
N GLU A 52 2.04 22.26 -8.42
CA GLU A 52 1.15 21.62 -9.39
C GLU A 52 0.69 22.61 -10.46
N ASN A 53 0.69 22.17 -11.72
CA ASN A 53 0.10 22.92 -12.82
C ASN A 53 -1.42 22.94 -12.64
N ARG A 54 -1.96 24.08 -12.21
CA ARG A 54 -3.41 24.27 -12.11
C ARG A 54 -4.03 24.21 -13.50
N ALA A 55 -5.07 23.41 -13.68
CA ALA A 55 -5.88 23.42 -14.89
C ALA A 55 -6.45 24.83 -15.11
N ALA A 56 -6.09 25.46 -16.23
CA ALA A 56 -6.31 26.89 -16.47
C ALA A 56 -7.75 27.28 -16.83
N GLU A 57 -8.62 26.31 -17.13
CA GLU A 57 -10.03 26.54 -17.45
C GLU A 57 -10.89 25.47 -16.78
N PHE A 58 -11.50 25.81 -15.65
CA PHE A 58 -12.46 24.94 -14.98
C PHE A 58 -13.81 25.63 -14.94
N ASP A 59 -14.72 25.21 -15.82
CA ASP A 59 -16.10 25.72 -15.84
C ASP A 59 -16.85 25.25 -14.58
N TYR A 60 -16.95 26.15 -13.61
CA TYR A 60 -17.63 25.92 -12.33
C TYR A 60 -19.10 25.49 -12.50
N LYS A 61 -19.75 25.87 -13.61
CA LYS A 61 -21.14 25.45 -13.87
C LYS A 61 -21.24 23.95 -14.18
N GLN A 62 -20.17 23.32 -14.64
CA GLN A 62 -20.13 21.89 -14.98
C GLN A 62 -19.78 20.98 -13.80
N VAL A 63 -19.40 21.52 -12.64
CA VAL A 63 -18.93 20.75 -11.48
C VAL A 63 -20.00 19.81 -10.97
N HIS A 64 -21.24 20.29 -10.82
CA HIS A 64 -22.35 19.46 -10.35
C HIS A 64 -22.62 18.29 -11.31
N LYS A 65 -22.55 18.54 -12.63
CA LYS A 65 -22.73 17.51 -13.66
C LYS A 65 -21.60 16.49 -13.64
N LYS A 66 -20.34 16.92 -13.50
CA LYS A 66 -19.17 16.03 -13.37
C LYS A 66 -19.23 15.20 -12.07
N PHE A 67 -19.63 15.81 -10.97
CA PHE A 67 -19.79 15.13 -9.68
C PHE A 67 -20.89 14.06 -9.73
N TYR A 68 -22.06 14.40 -10.28
CA TYR A 68 -23.14 13.43 -10.46
C TYR A 68 -22.73 12.28 -11.39
N LYS A 69 -22.04 12.59 -12.50
CA LYS A 69 -21.49 11.58 -13.41
C LYS A 69 -20.49 10.65 -12.69
N ALA A 70 -19.63 11.21 -11.84
CA ALA A 70 -18.67 10.43 -11.06
C ALA A 70 -19.37 9.49 -10.06
N ILE A 71 -20.38 9.97 -9.32
CA ILE A 71 -21.18 9.13 -8.41
C ILE A 71 -21.88 8.01 -9.18
N GLN A 72 -22.48 8.34 -10.33
CA GLN A 72 -23.15 7.36 -11.16
C GLN A 72 -22.18 6.29 -11.69
N CYS A 73 -20.99 6.70 -12.17
CA CYS A 73 -19.94 5.78 -12.61
C CYS A 73 -19.40 4.92 -11.47
N MET A 74 -19.21 5.48 -10.27
CA MET A 74 -18.81 4.69 -9.09
C MET A 74 -19.89 3.65 -8.75
N GLY A 75 -21.17 4.05 -8.79
CA GLY A 75 -22.30 3.17 -8.53
C GLY A 75 -22.44 2.04 -9.56
N THR A 76 -22.17 2.30 -10.85
CA THR A 76 -22.15 1.25 -11.88
C THR A 76 -20.95 0.33 -11.72
N THR A 77 -19.75 0.89 -11.49
CA THR A 77 -18.51 0.13 -11.24
C THR A 77 -18.66 -0.81 -10.05
N LEU A 78 -19.26 -0.33 -8.95
CA LEU A 78 -19.50 -1.14 -7.76
C LEU A 78 -20.56 -2.23 -7.98
N LYS A 79 -21.44 -2.13 -8.98
CA LYS A 79 -22.40 -3.21 -9.29
C LYS A 79 -21.76 -4.37 -10.06
N CYS A 80 -20.60 -4.14 -10.69
CA CYS A 80 -19.90 -5.18 -11.45
C CYS A 80 -19.44 -6.33 -10.52
N PRO A 81 -19.75 -7.60 -10.85
CA PRO A 81 -19.39 -8.74 -10.02
C PRO A 81 -17.88 -8.87 -9.80
N GLU A 82 -17.07 -8.49 -10.77
CA GLU A 82 -15.60 -8.51 -10.63
C GLU A 82 -15.07 -7.49 -9.62
N VAL A 83 -15.88 -6.50 -9.22
CA VAL A 83 -15.47 -5.41 -8.34
C VAL A 83 -16.02 -5.57 -6.93
N TRP A 84 -17.34 -5.69 -6.75
CA TRP A 84 -17.90 -5.76 -5.38
C TRP A 84 -17.48 -7.02 -4.63
N ARG A 85 -17.23 -8.11 -5.35
CA ARG A 85 -16.81 -9.38 -4.77
C ARG A 85 -15.45 -9.24 -4.04
N PRO A 86 -14.37 -8.75 -4.67
CA PRO A 86 -13.16 -8.32 -3.97
C PRO A 86 -13.40 -7.32 -2.85
N CYS A 87 -14.23 -6.28 -3.06
CA CYS A 87 -14.48 -5.26 -2.03
C CYS A 87 -15.07 -5.86 -0.76
N VAL A 88 -16.05 -6.76 -0.89
CA VAL A 88 -16.67 -7.47 0.24
C VAL A 88 -15.64 -8.36 0.92
N TYR A 89 -14.85 -9.13 0.15
CA TYR A 89 -13.76 -9.93 0.72
C TYR A 89 -12.78 -9.07 1.53
N MET A 90 -12.36 -7.92 0.99
CA MET A 90 -11.42 -7.02 1.63
C MET A 90 -11.95 -6.42 2.93
N PHE A 91 -13.21 -5.99 2.91
CA PHE A 91 -13.91 -5.48 4.08
C PHE A 91 -14.03 -6.56 5.15
N VAL A 92 -14.51 -7.75 4.79
CA VAL A 92 -14.72 -8.85 5.74
C VAL A 92 -13.39 -9.38 6.28
N SER A 93 -12.35 -9.49 5.46
CA SER A 93 -10.99 -9.89 5.89
C SER A 93 -10.40 -8.95 6.93
N HIS A 94 -10.62 -7.64 6.81
CA HIS A 94 -10.18 -6.68 7.82
C HIS A 94 -11.09 -6.69 9.05
N ASN A 95 -12.41 -6.75 8.86
CA ASN A 95 -13.38 -6.74 9.93
C ASN A 95 -13.24 -7.93 10.89
N LEU A 96 -13.02 -9.13 10.34
CA LEU A 96 -12.90 -10.37 11.12
C LEU A 96 -11.50 -10.57 11.71
N CYS A 97 -10.52 -9.75 11.34
CA CYS A 97 -9.21 -9.74 11.97
C CYS A 97 -9.25 -8.92 13.26
N LEU A 98 -9.97 -9.41 14.28
CA LEU A 98 -10.24 -8.71 15.54
C LEU A 98 -8.96 -8.10 16.14
N ASP A 99 -9.05 -6.82 16.49
CA ASP A 99 -7.94 -6.09 17.09
C ASP A 99 -8.02 -6.13 18.61
N ILE A 100 -7.09 -6.88 19.20
CA ILE A 100 -6.93 -7.03 20.66
C ILE A 100 -5.66 -6.32 21.17
N GLN A 101 -5.05 -5.45 20.34
CA GLN A 101 -3.75 -4.84 20.64
C GLN A 101 -3.78 -4.04 21.95
N GLY A 102 -4.89 -3.38 22.28
CA GLY A 102 -5.05 -2.68 23.55
C GLY A 102 -4.93 -3.59 24.78
N GLY A 103 -5.57 -4.77 24.75
CA GLY A 103 -5.47 -5.75 25.84
C GLY A 103 -4.07 -6.36 25.96
N MET A 104 -3.47 -6.69 24.81
CA MET A 104 -2.08 -7.19 24.74
C MET A 104 -1.08 -6.16 25.26
N PHE A 105 -1.27 -4.87 24.95
CA PHE A 105 -0.41 -3.80 25.44
C PHE A 105 -0.41 -3.70 26.98
N TYR A 106 -1.60 -3.69 27.60
CA TYR A 106 -1.69 -3.68 29.07
C TYR A 106 -1.05 -4.92 29.69
N TRP A 107 -1.25 -6.09 29.08
CA TRP A 107 -0.60 -7.32 29.51
C TRP A 107 0.92 -7.26 29.38
N TYR A 108 1.47 -6.72 28.28
CA TYR A 108 2.92 -6.58 28.10
C TYR A 108 3.58 -5.70 29.17
N THR A 109 2.88 -4.66 29.61
CA THR A 109 3.37 -3.70 30.62
C THR A 109 3.16 -4.15 32.06
N ASP A 110 2.30 -5.15 32.29
CA ASP A 110 2.01 -5.64 33.64
C ASP A 110 3.18 -6.51 34.16
N SER A 111 3.66 -6.21 35.37
CA SER A 111 4.81 -6.90 35.98
C SER A 111 4.43 -8.13 36.81
N VAL A 112 3.14 -8.32 37.10
CA VAL A 112 2.64 -9.40 37.98
C VAL A 112 2.23 -10.60 37.14
N VAL A 113 1.41 -10.37 36.12
CA VAL A 113 0.85 -11.40 35.24
C VAL A 113 1.57 -11.43 33.88
N GLY A 114 2.08 -10.27 33.46
CA GLY A 114 2.79 -10.05 32.20
C GLY A 114 4.32 -10.07 32.32
N PRO A 115 5.02 -9.84 31.21
CA PRO A 115 6.48 -9.79 31.19
C PRO A 115 7.07 -8.49 31.76
N GLY A 116 6.23 -7.49 32.09
CA GLY A 116 6.67 -6.23 32.70
C GLY A 116 7.62 -5.42 31.83
N PHE A 117 7.40 -5.38 30.52
CA PHE A 117 8.29 -4.66 29.61
C PHE A 117 8.25 -3.15 29.86
N SER A 118 9.44 -2.53 29.88
CA SER A 118 9.56 -1.08 29.91
C SER A 118 9.15 -0.45 28.58
N GLU A 119 8.74 0.82 28.61
CA GLU A 119 8.32 1.57 27.42
C GLU A 119 9.38 1.56 26.32
N GLY A 120 10.67 1.69 26.69
CA GLY A 120 11.78 1.63 25.74
C GLY A 120 11.96 0.24 25.11
N SER A 121 11.76 -0.83 25.89
CA SER A 121 11.83 -2.21 25.40
C SER A 121 10.73 -2.50 24.38
N ILE A 122 9.52 -1.99 24.62
CA ILE A 122 8.38 -2.08 23.71
C ILE A 122 8.70 -1.33 22.40
N GLY A 123 9.27 -0.12 22.50
CA GLY A 123 9.73 0.63 21.33
C GLY A 123 10.73 -0.15 20.47
N LEU A 124 11.70 -0.82 21.08
CA LEU A 124 12.66 -1.68 20.38
C LEU A 124 11.99 -2.91 19.74
N ILE A 125 11.05 -3.57 20.43
CA ILE A 125 10.27 -4.68 19.87
C ILE A 125 9.53 -4.24 18.60
N TYR A 126 8.91 -3.05 18.61
CA TYR A 126 8.27 -2.48 17.42
C TYR A 126 9.27 -2.09 16.32
N ALA A 127 10.46 -1.58 16.67
CA ALA A 127 11.50 -1.30 15.70
C ALA A 127 11.94 -2.57 14.95
N ILE A 128 12.13 -3.67 15.68
CA ILE A 128 12.44 -4.97 15.06
C ILE A 128 11.24 -5.50 14.26
N GLY A 129 10.01 -5.26 14.73
CA GLY A 129 8.78 -5.45 13.96
C GLY A 129 8.83 -4.78 12.58
N SER A 130 9.30 -3.55 12.51
CA SER A 130 9.47 -2.81 11.24
C SER A 130 10.52 -3.43 10.31
N VAL A 131 11.55 -4.10 10.85
CA VAL A 131 12.47 -4.91 10.04
C VAL A 131 11.73 -6.10 9.42
N GLY A 132 10.87 -6.77 10.19
CA GLY A 132 9.97 -7.81 9.67
C GLY A 132 9.05 -7.29 8.56
N SER A 133 8.45 -6.10 8.75
CA SER A 133 7.68 -5.40 7.72
C SER A 133 8.49 -5.16 6.44
N LEU A 134 9.75 -4.73 6.56
CA LEU A 134 10.66 -4.52 5.44
C LEU A 134 10.94 -5.83 4.67
N LEU A 135 11.25 -6.90 5.40
CA LEU A 135 11.43 -8.24 4.84
C LEU A 135 10.17 -8.71 4.12
N GLY A 136 8.98 -8.41 4.66
CA GLY A 136 7.71 -8.70 4.00
C GLY A 136 7.56 -7.99 2.65
N VAL A 137 7.95 -6.72 2.56
CA VAL A 137 7.94 -5.97 1.28
C VAL A 137 8.93 -6.58 0.28
N LEU A 138 10.15 -6.91 0.72
CA LEU A 138 11.18 -7.51 -0.13
C LEU A 138 10.77 -8.91 -0.62
N LEU A 139 10.20 -9.73 0.26
CA LEU A 139 9.70 -11.06 -0.08
C LEU A 139 8.54 -10.97 -1.08
N TYR A 140 7.63 -10.00 -0.89
CA TYR A 140 6.57 -9.77 -1.86
C TYR A 140 7.12 -9.43 -3.24
N GLN A 141 8.05 -8.47 -3.30
CA GLN A 141 8.62 -7.96 -4.55
C GLN A 141 9.47 -8.99 -5.29
N SER A 142 10.20 -9.85 -4.55
CA SER A 142 11.13 -10.83 -5.13
C SER A 142 10.47 -12.16 -5.49
N ALA A 143 9.50 -12.63 -4.68
CA ALA A 143 8.98 -13.99 -4.82
C ALA A 143 7.47 -14.07 -5.09
N LEU A 144 6.65 -13.10 -4.64
CA LEU A 144 5.18 -13.23 -4.69
C LEU A 144 4.51 -12.35 -5.75
N LYS A 145 5.22 -11.43 -6.37
CA LYS A 145 4.68 -10.54 -7.40
C LYS A 145 4.03 -11.29 -8.57
N ASP A 146 4.60 -12.43 -8.97
CA ASP A 146 4.15 -13.17 -10.14
C ASP A 146 3.10 -14.25 -9.83
N TYR A 147 2.71 -14.40 -8.55
CA TYR A 147 1.71 -15.38 -8.13
C TYR A 147 0.28 -14.83 -8.21
N PRO A 148 -0.74 -15.68 -8.47
CA PRO A 148 -2.12 -15.23 -8.56
C PRO A 148 -2.62 -14.68 -7.22
N PHE A 149 -3.40 -13.59 -7.26
CA PHE A 149 -3.88 -12.88 -6.07
C PHE A 149 -4.56 -13.81 -5.06
N ARG A 150 -5.41 -14.73 -5.55
CA ARG A 150 -6.16 -15.65 -4.70
C ARG A 150 -5.25 -16.55 -3.86
N SER A 151 -4.14 -17.03 -4.43
CA SER A 151 -3.18 -17.87 -3.71
C SER A 151 -2.45 -17.08 -2.63
N ILE A 152 -2.00 -15.87 -2.95
CA ILE A 152 -1.30 -15.01 -1.98
C ILE A 152 -2.23 -14.61 -0.84
N LEU A 153 -3.49 -14.28 -1.14
CA LEU A 153 -4.47 -13.93 -0.12
C LEU A 153 -4.82 -15.13 0.76
N LEU A 154 -4.91 -16.34 0.19
CA LEU A 154 -5.09 -17.59 0.94
C LEU A 154 -3.93 -17.81 1.91
N TRP A 155 -2.71 -17.89 1.38
CA TRP A 155 -1.52 -18.16 2.17
C TRP A 155 -1.24 -17.03 3.18
N GLY A 156 -1.48 -15.77 2.81
CA GLY A 156 -1.37 -14.64 3.71
C GLY A 156 -2.35 -14.71 4.88
N GLN A 157 -3.58 -15.16 4.64
CA GLN A 157 -4.57 -15.34 5.71
C GLN A 157 -4.23 -16.53 6.62
N VAL A 158 -3.79 -17.66 6.04
CA VAL A 158 -3.32 -18.83 6.80
C VAL A 158 -2.12 -18.45 7.66
N LEU A 159 -1.13 -17.79 7.08
CA LEU A 159 0.08 -17.37 7.77
C LEU A 159 -0.24 -16.32 8.86
N SER A 160 -1.26 -15.48 8.66
CA SER A 160 -1.74 -14.52 9.68
C SER A 160 -2.39 -15.22 10.87
N SER A 161 -3.16 -16.28 10.63
CA SER A 161 -3.70 -17.14 11.70
C SER A 161 -2.57 -17.86 12.43
N LEU A 162 -1.58 -18.38 11.69
CA LEU A 162 -0.42 -19.07 12.26
C LEU A 162 0.46 -18.14 13.11
N ALA A 163 0.69 -16.90 12.65
CA ALA A 163 1.35 -15.87 13.43
C ALA A 163 0.56 -15.54 14.71
N GLY A 164 -0.76 -15.44 14.63
CA GLY A 164 -1.60 -15.25 15.82
C GLY A 164 -1.57 -16.42 16.82
N MET A 165 -1.13 -17.61 16.43
CA MET A 165 -0.90 -18.70 17.39
C MET A 165 0.34 -18.44 18.27
N LEU A 166 1.31 -17.65 17.79
CA LEU A 166 2.45 -17.23 18.60
C LEU A 166 2.01 -16.30 19.74
N ASP A 167 1.07 -15.37 19.48
CA ASP A 167 0.40 -14.58 20.53
C ASP A 167 -0.18 -15.51 21.63
N LEU A 168 -0.80 -16.63 21.23
CA LEU A 168 -1.39 -17.58 22.18
C LEU A 168 -0.32 -18.30 23.02
N VAL A 169 0.78 -18.72 22.38
CA VAL A 169 1.93 -19.34 23.06
C VAL A 169 2.54 -18.38 24.10
N LEU A 170 2.59 -17.09 23.78
CA LEU A 170 3.12 -16.06 24.66
C LEU A 170 2.19 -15.79 25.85
N VAL A 171 0.88 -15.61 25.60
CA VAL A 171 -0.11 -15.37 26.66
C VAL A 171 -0.23 -16.56 27.61
N THR A 172 -0.14 -17.79 27.09
CA THR A 172 -0.18 -19.02 27.90
C THR A 172 1.15 -19.36 28.60
N ARG A 173 2.18 -18.51 28.41
CA ARG A 173 3.53 -18.67 28.98
C ARG A 173 4.21 -20.01 28.62
N VAL A 174 3.81 -20.62 27.50
CA VAL A 174 4.42 -21.87 27.02
C VAL A 174 5.86 -21.61 26.54
N ASN A 175 6.15 -20.39 26.08
CA ASN A 175 7.50 -19.92 25.74
C ASN A 175 8.53 -20.16 26.87
N LEU A 176 8.16 -19.92 28.13
CA LEU A 176 9.03 -20.14 29.28
C LEU A 176 9.26 -21.63 29.56
N LYS A 177 8.27 -22.50 29.28
CA LYS A 177 8.45 -23.96 29.38
C LYS A 177 9.42 -24.50 28.33
N ILE A 178 9.52 -23.82 27.18
CA ILE A 178 10.48 -24.11 26.12
C ILE A 178 11.87 -23.52 26.44
N GLY A 179 11.97 -22.64 27.46
CA GLY A 179 13.22 -22.02 27.90
C GLY A 179 13.58 -20.71 27.18
N ILE A 180 12.64 -20.12 26.42
CA ILE A 180 12.87 -18.88 25.68
C ILE A 180 12.42 -17.68 26.54
N PRO A 181 13.27 -16.66 26.78
CA PRO A 181 12.87 -15.46 27.51
C PRO A 181 11.76 -14.68 26.79
N ASP A 182 10.83 -14.08 27.57
CA ASP A 182 9.67 -13.35 27.03
C ASP A 182 10.07 -12.27 26.02
N TYR A 183 11.15 -11.52 26.28
CA TYR A 183 11.61 -10.42 25.42
C TYR A 183 11.97 -10.89 24.01
N PHE A 184 12.78 -11.95 23.90
CA PHE A 184 13.18 -12.50 22.61
C PHE A 184 12.01 -13.12 21.87
N PHE A 185 11.11 -13.79 22.59
CA PHE A 185 9.92 -14.37 21.98
C PHE A 185 9.00 -13.28 21.43
N ALA A 186 8.72 -12.22 22.21
CA ALA A 186 7.88 -11.09 21.78
C ALA A 186 8.50 -10.34 20.57
N MET A 187 9.82 -10.21 20.53
CA MET A 187 10.54 -9.61 19.40
C MET A 187 10.37 -10.43 18.10
N ILE A 188 10.53 -11.75 18.18
CA ILE A 188 10.35 -12.66 17.03
C ILE A 188 8.89 -12.67 16.58
N ASP A 189 7.97 -12.81 17.53
CA ASP A 189 6.53 -12.82 17.27
C ASP A 189 6.06 -11.53 16.58
N ASN A 190 6.44 -10.36 17.12
CA ASN A 190 6.09 -9.08 16.50
C ASN A 190 6.71 -8.93 15.10
N SER A 191 7.95 -9.38 14.89
CA SER A 191 8.60 -9.38 13.56
C SER A 191 7.84 -10.24 12.54
N ILE A 192 7.48 -11.46 12.92
CA ILE A 192 6.70 -12.37 12.06
C ILE A 192 5.32 -11.76 11.79
N SER A 193 4.62 -11.29 12.82
CA SER A 193 3.29 -10.70 12.69
C SER A 193 3.29 -9.48 11.75
N GLN A 194 4.28 -8.59 11.84
CA GLN A 194 4.42 -7.43 10.95
C GLN A 194 4.77 -7.83 9.51
N MET A 195 5.67 -8.80 9.34
CA MET A 195 6.03 -9.35 8.02
C MET A 195 4.79 -9.89 7.30
N VAL A 196 4.03 -10.75 7.99
CA VAL A 196 2.82 -11.38 7.47
C VAL A 196 1.73 -10.35 7.20
N GLY A 197 1.57 -9.37 8.10
CA GLY A 197 0.65 -8.25 7.92
C GLY A 197 0.94 -7.48 6.62
N ARG A 198 2.21 -7.19 6.32
CA ARG A 198 2.60 -6.54 5.06
C ARG A 198 2.38 -7.41 3.83
N LEU A 199 2.73 -8.69 3.91
CA LEU A 199 2.50 -9.64 2.83
C LEU A 199 1.01 -9.77 2.46
N LYS A 200 0.11 -9.64 3.44
CA LYS A 200 -1.34 -9.61 3.21
C LYS A 200 -1.82 -8.27 2.66
N TRP A 201 -1.25 -7.15 3.12
CA TRP A 201 -1.75 -5.81 2.78
C TRP A 201 -1.32 -5.33 1.38
N LEU A 202 -0.08 -5.60 0.96
CA LEU A 202 0.43 -5.22 -0.36
C LEU A 202 -0.42 -5.72 -1.55
N PRO A 203 -0.75 -7.02 -1.68
CA PRO A 203 -1.56 -7.50 -2.80
C PRO A 203 -2.96 -6.89 -2.79
N LEU A 204 -3.52 -6.56 -1.62
CA LEU A 204 -4.80 -5.87 -1.52
C LEU A 204 -4.73 -4.44 -2.06
N LEU A 205 -3.63 -3.72 -1.83
CA LEU A 205 -3.43 -2.41 -2.46
C LEU A 205 -3.28 -2.52 -3.98
N VAL A 206 -2.56 -3.53 -4.46
CA VAL A 206 -2.37 -3.73 -5.91
C VAL A 206 -3.73 -4.04 -6.53
N LEU A 207 -4.52 -4.89 -5.89
CA LEU A 207 -5.89 -5.20 -6.29
C LEU A 207 -6.76 -3.92 -6.33
N CYS A 208 -6.72 -3.06 -5.30
CA CYS A 208 -7.43 -1.78 -5.32
C CYS A 208 -7.08 -0.93 -6.54
N SER A 209 -5.79 -0.81 -6.87
CA SER A 209 -5.35 -0.02 -8.04
C SER A 209 -5.83 -0.61 -9.37
N LYS A 210 -5.99 -1.94 -9.45
CA LYS A 210 -6.46 -2.64 -10.65
C LYS A 210 -7.98 -2.60 -10.81
N LEU A 211 -8.71 -2.42 -9.71
CA LEU A 211 -10.17 -2.27 -9.71
C LEU A 211 -10.62 -0.83 -10.04
N CYS A 212 -9.70 0.12 -10.06
CA CYS A 212 -9.98 1.51 -10.39
C CYS A 212 -10.31 1.66 -11.89
N SER A 213 -11.56 2.02 -12.18
CA SER A 213 -11.99 2.33 -13.56
C SER A 213 -11.33 3.61 -14.08
N PRO A 214 -10.96 3.66 -15.37
CA PRO A 214 -10.45 4.87 -16.01
C PRO A 214 -11.38 6.07 -15.79
N GLY A 215 -10.81 7.24 -15.55
CA GLY A 215 -11.55 8.48 -15.35
C GLY A 215 -12.13 8.73 -13.94
N ILE A 216 -12.20 7.71 -13.07
CA ILE A 216 -12.60 7.86 -11.65
C ILE A 216 -11.58 7.25 -10.67
N GLU A 217 -10.36 6.98 -11.14
CA GLU A 217 -9.36 6.18 -10.43
C GLU A 217 -9.07 6.67 -9.01
N GLY A 218 -8.84 7.98 -8.85
CA GLY A 218 -8.52 8.58 -7.55
C GLY A 218 -9.67 8.48 -6.56
N THR A 219 -10.89 8.82 -6.98
CA THR A 219 -12.08 8.76 -6.12
C THR A 219 -12.45 7.33 -5.78
N PHE A 220 -12.33 6.40 -6.73
CA PHE A 220 -12.61 4.97 -6.50
C PHE A 220 -11.58 4.35 -5.56
N TYR A 221 -10.30 4.65 -5.75
CA TYR A 221 -9.25 4.21 -4.83
C TYR A 221 -9.50 4.72 -3.42
N ALA A 222 -9.87 6.00 -3.27
CA ALA A 222 -10.22 6.58 -1.97
C ALA A 222 -11.41 5.87 -1.30
N LEU A 223 -12.42 5.47 -2.08
CA LEU A 223 -13.56 4.68 -1.59
C LEU A 223 -13.13 3.28 -1.12
N LEU A 224 -12.25 2.61 -1.85
CA LEU A 224 -11.74 1.29 -1.43
C LEU A 224 -10.90 1.40 -0.15
N MET A 225 -10.05 2.43 -0.05
CA MET A 225 -9.24 2.67 1.15
C MET A 225 -10.11 3.06 2.35
N SER A 226 -11.18 3.84 2.16
CA SER A 226 -12.10 4.17 3.25
C SER A 226 -12.87 2.94 3.73
N LEU A 227 -13.26 2.02 2.83
CA LEU A 227 -13.86 0.74 3.18
C LEU A 227 -12.89 -0.14 3.99
N GLN A 228 -11.61 -0.18 3.63
CA GLN A 228 -10.58 -0.87 4.43
C GLN A 228 -10.46 -0.28 5.84
N ASN A 229 -10.40 1.05 5.95
CA ASN A 229 -10.33 1.73 7.24
C ASN A 229 -11.59 1.51 8.09
N ALA A 230 -12.78 1.47 7.48
CA ALA A 230 -14.01 1.09 8.16
C ALA A 230 -13.94 -0.35 8.69
N GLY A 231 -13.38 -1.28 7.92
CA GLY A 231 -13.13 -2.65 8.36
C GLY A 231 -12.20 -2.72 9.58
N LEU A 232 -11.10 -1.95 9.57
CA LEU A 232 -10.18 -1.83 10.70
C LEU A 232 -10.85 -1.25 11.95
N LEU A 233 -11.61 -0.17 11.80
CA LEU A 233 -12.33 0.45 12.92
C LEU A 233 -13.33 -0.52 13.54
N MET A 234 -14.12 -1.21 12.71
CA MET A 234 -15.08 -2.19 13.18
C MET A 234 -14.39 -3.40 13.85
N SER A 235 -13.22 -3.80 13.36
CA SER A 235 -12.40 -4.83 14.01
C SER A 235 -11.94 -4.41 15.41
N ALA A 236 -11.50 -3.16 15.59
CA ALA A 236 -11.13 -2.62 16.89
C ALA A 236 -12.34 -2.52 17.85
N TRP A 237 -13.50 -2.12 17.33
CA TRP A 237 -14.74 -2.14 18.11
C TRP A 237 -15.12 -3.56 18.56
N TRP A 238 -15.07 -4.54 17.65
CA TRP A 238 -15.37 -5.93 18.00
C TRP A 238 -14.33 -6.54 18.94
N GLY A 239 -13.05 -6.24 18.77
CA GLY A 239 -12.00 -6.69 19.67
C GLY A 239 -12.12 -6.07 21.07
N GLY A 240 -12.43 -4.78 21.15
CA GLY A 240 -12.73 -4.12 22.42
C GLY A 240 -13.97 -4.68 23.12
N LEU A 241 -15.05 -4.93 22.35
CA LEU A 241 -16.26 -5.58 22.87
C LEU A 241 -15.96 -7.00 23.38
N LEU A 242 -15.16 -7.77 22.65
CA LEU A 242 -14.75 -9.12 23.04
C LEU A 242 -13.98 -9.11 24.36
N LEU A 243 -13.02 -8.18 24.51
CA LEU A 243 -12.27 -8.02 25.76
C LEU A 243 -13.19 -7.63 26.93
N HIS A 244 -14.15 -6.74 26.69
CA HIS A 244 -15.14 -6.35 27.69
C HIS A 244 -16.04 -7.52 28.10
N MET A 245 -16.55 -8.31 27.14
CA MET A 245 -17.39 -9.48 27.41
C MET A 245 -16.66 -10.57 28.20
N LEU A 246 -15.35 -10.71 27.98
CA LEU A 246 -14.49 -11.67 28.69
C LEU A 246 -13.98 -11.14 30.04
N ASN A 247 -14.43 -9.96 30.49
CA ASN A 247 -13.99 -9.27 31.70
C ASN A 247 -12.46 -9.10 31.77
N VAL A 248 -11.79 -8.90 30.63
CA VAL A 248 -10.36 -8.59 30.60
C VAL A 248 -10.19 -7.14 30.98
N THR A 249 -9.80 -6.90 32.24
CA THR A 249 -9.56 -5.56 32.77
C THR A 249 -8.06 -5.30 32.87
N ARG A 250 -7.66 -4.06 33.20
CA ARG A 250 -6.24 -3.70 33.38
C ARG A 250 -5.53 -4.50 34.48
N MET A 251 -6.28 -5.17 35.36
CA MET A 251 -5.77 -5.92 36.51
C MET A 251 -5.98 -7.43 36.38
N GLU A 252 -6.87 -7.89 35.50
CA GLU A 252 -7.24 -9.30 35.36
C GLU A 252 -7.18 -9.74 33.89
N PHE A 253 -6.23 -10.64 33.59
CA PHE A 253 -5.96 -11.15 32.24
C PHE A 253 -6.27 -12.64 32.07
N SER A 254 -6.99 -13.25 33.02
CA SER A 254 -7.26 -14.71 33.06
C SER A 254 -7.91 -15.26 31.78
N ASN A 255 -8.78 -14.47 31.14
CA ASN A 255 -9.50 -14.84 29.92
C ASN A 255 -8.84 -14.34 28.62
N LEU A 256 -7.65 -13.72 28.69
CA LEU A 256 -6.98 -13.15 27.52
C LEU A 256 -6.66 -14.22 26.47
N TRP A 257 -6.28 -15.43 26.89
CA TRP A 257 -6.02 -16.55 25.99
C TRP A 257 -7.27 -16.94 25.17
N ILE A 258 -8.47 -16.82 25.75
CA ILE A 258 -9.74 -17.07 25.06
C ILE A 258 -9.97 -16.00 23.98
N ALA A 259 -9.67 -14.74 24.29
CA ALA A 259 -9.77 -13.65 23.32
C ALA A 259 -8.84 -13.86 22.12
N VAL A 260 -7.59 -14.27 22.37
CA VAL A 260 -6.62 -14.63 21.33
C VAL A 260 -7.11 -15.82 20.49
N LEU A 261 -7.67 -16.84 21.14
CA LEU A 261 -8.21 -18.02 20.44
C LEU A 261 -9.38 -17.64 19.52
N ILE A 262 -10.33 -16.85 20.01
CA ILE A 262 -11.48 -16.37 19.23
C ILE A 262 -11.00 -15.53 18.04
N ARG A 263 -10.01 -14.64 18.25
CA ARG A 263 -9.38 -13.86 17.17
C ARG A 263 -8.76 -14.76 16.11
N ASN A 264 -8.06 -15.83 16.49
CA ASN A 264 -7.43 -16.75 15.53
C ASN A 264 -8.46 -17.54 14.72
N ILE A 265 -9.56 -17.97 15.35
CA ILE A 265 -10.68 -18.62 14.65
C ILE A 265 -11.35 -17.62 13.69
N SER A 266 -11.61 -16.39 14.16
CA SER A 266 -12.21 -15.33 13.34
C SER A 266 -11.36 -14.99 12.11
N ARG A 267 -10.03 -15.03 12.23
CA ARG A 267 -9.10 -14.88 11.10
C ARG A 267 -9.19 -15.99 10.06
N LEU A 268 -9.72 -17.17 10.39
CA LEU A 268 -9.88 -18.23 9.40
C LEU A 268 -11.19 -18.11 8.61
N VAL A 269 -12.19 -17.40 9.16
CA VAL A 269 -13.50 -17.23 8.51
C VAL A 269 -13.42 -16.57 7.12
N PRO A 270 -12.61 -15.53 6.86
CA PRO A 270 -12.44 -14.97 5.52
C PRO A 270 -11.99 -15.98 4.45
N LEU A 271 -11.38 -17.12 4.82
CA LEU A 271 -10.99 -18.17 3.87
C LEU A 271 -12.20 -18.80 3.18
N THR A 272 -13.35 -18.89 3.84
CA THR A 272 -14.57 -19.43 3.22
C THR A 272 -15.13 -18.48 2.16
N LEU A 273 -14.83 -17.19 2.27
CA LEU A 273 -15.21 -16.15 1.31
C LEU A 273 -14.16 -15.94 0.22
N LEU A 274 -13.06 -16.71 0.22
CA LEU A 274 -12.03 -16.60 -0.79
C LEU A 274 -12.53 -16.98 -2.20
N PHE A 275 -13.61 -17.76 -2.31
CA PHE A 275 -14.29 -18.03 -3.57
C PHE A 275 -14.82 -16.77 -4.27
N LEU A 276 -14.97 -15.67 -3.52
CA LEU A 276 -15.45 -14.40 -4.04
C LEU A 276 -14.36 -13.69 -4.86
N VAL A 277 -13.07 -13.95 -4.60
CA VAL A 277 -11.97 -13.29 -5.32
C VAL A 277 -11.73 -13.99 -6.68
N PRO A 278 -11.70 -13.25 -7.80
CA PRO A 278 -11.42 -13.80 -9.13
C PRO A 278 -10.06 -14.52 -9.17
N GLN A 279 -9.96 -15.60 -9.95
CA GLN A 279 -8.71 -16.38 -10.13
C GLN A 279 -7.71 -15.72 -11.09
N SER A 280 -7.87 -14.43 -11.40
CA SER A 280 -7.05 -13.75 -12.39
C SER A 280 -5.60 -13.53 -11.93
N ASP A 281 -4.67 -13.60 -12.88
CA ASP A 281 -3.27 -13.23 -12.68
C ASP A 281 -3.13 -11.73 -12.37
N GLN A 282 -2.12 -11.35 -11.58
CA GLN A 282 -1.88 -9.95 -11.22
C GLN A 282 -1.66 -9.01 -12.41
N ASN A 283 -1.24 -9.59 -13.54
CA ASN A 283 -0.96 -8.90 -14.78
C ASN A 283 -2.18 -8.80 -15.73
N SER A 284 -3.27 -9.49 -15.42
CA SER A 284 -4.48 -9.46 -16.24
C SER A 284 -5.37 -8.26 -15.93
N THR A 285 -6.07 -7.74 -16.93
CA THR A 285 -7.04 -6.66 -16.76
C THR A 285 -8.30 -7.21 -16.11
N LEU A 286 -8.61 -6.76 -14.88
CA LEU A 286 -9.74 -7.25 -14.08
C LEU A 286 -11.07 -6.57 -14.44
N LEU A 287 -11.02 -5.45 -15.15
CA LEU A 287 -12.21 -4.69 -15.54
C LEU A 287 -12.78 -5.18 -16.88
N PRO A 288 -14.11 -5.25 -17.03
CA PRO A 288 -14.74 -5.55 -18.32
C PRO A 288 -14.27 -4.58 -19.40
N ALA A 289 -14.05 -5.08 -20.63
CA ALA A 289 -13.60 -4.26 -21.76
C ALA A 289 -14.49 -3.03 -22.02
N GLU A 290 -15.79 -3.12 -21.73
CA GLU A 290 -16.77 -2.03 -21.81
C GLU A 290 -16.42 -0.84 -20.89
N MET A 291 -15.76 -1.08 -19.74
CA MET A 291 -15.34 -0.02 -18.82
C MET A 291 -13.99 0.61 -19.19
N LEU A 292 -13.21 -0.05 -20.04
CA LEU A 292 -11.93 0.45 -20.54
C LEU A 292 -12.12 1.35 -21.77
N GLN A 293 -13.11 1.04 -22.62
CA GLN A 293 -13.35 1.73 -23.88
C GLN A 293 -13.95 3.13 -23.71
N ASP A 294 -14.59 3.45 -22.58
CA ASP A 294 -15.14 4.80 -22.32
C ASP A 294 -14.05 5.87 -22.12
N GLY A 295 -12.76 5.47 -22.13
CA GLY A 295 -11.58 6.34 -22.08
C GLY A 295 -10.61 6.24 -23.27
N GLU A 296 -10.79 5.30 -24.21
CA GLU A 296 -9.81 5.06 -25.31
C GLU A 296 -9.86 6.08 -26.46
N SER A 297 -10.72 7.10 -26.42
CA SER A 297 -10.72 8.15 -27.45
C SER A 297 -9.63 9.22 -27.27
N THR A 298 -8.85 9.20 -26.18
CA THR A 298 -7.75 10.16 -26.01
C THR A 298 -6.64 9.58 -25.13
N GLU A 299 -5.41 9.52 -25.68
CA GLU A 299 -4.13 9.18 -25.02
C GLU A 299 -3.70 7.69 -25.03
N ALA A 300 -3.23 7.25 -26.20
CA ALA A 300 -2.25 6.17 -26.29
C ALA A 300 -0.85 6.70 -25.90
N VAL A 301 -0.37 6.38 -24.70
CA VAL A 301 1.07 6.51 -24.36
C VAL A 301 1.60 5.20 -23.78
N LYS A 302 2.64 4.70 -24.46
CA LYS A 302 3.36 3.43 -24.25
C LYS A 302 3.73 3.18 -22.78
N ALA A 303 3.28 2.04 -22.24
CA ALA A 303 3.82 1.46 -21.01
C ALA A 303 5.16 0.77 -21.31
N GLY A 304 6.27 1.42 -20.96
CA GLY A 304 7.60 0.81 -20.88
C GLY A 304 7.85 0.26 -19.47
N SER A 305 8.14 -1.03 -19.38
CA SER A 305 8.62 -1.72 -18.18
C SER A 305 9.92 -1.10 -17.66
N VAL A 306 9.88 -0.51 -16.46
CA VAL A 306 11.09 -0.05 -15.76
C VAL A 306 11.64 -1.20 -14.92
N GLU A 307 12.67 -1.83 -15.45
CA GLU A 307 13.55 -2.77 -14.75
C GLU A 307 14.65 -1.99 -14.00
N PHE A 308 15.11 -2.55 -12.89
CA PHE A 308 15.95 -1.92 -11.89
C PHE A 308 17.43 -1.99 -12.32
N SER A 309 18.00 -0.92 -12.86
CA SER A 309 19.45 -0.83 -13.13
C SER A 309 20.15 0.05 -12.10
N VAL A 310 21.06 -0.60 -11.39
CA VAL A 310 21.95 -0.09 -10.34
C VAL A 310 22.85 1.04 -10.85
N LEU A 311 22.87 2.17 -10.13
CA LEU A 311 23.87 3.22 -10.31
C LEU A 311 25.14 2.86 -9.53
N VAL A 312 26.18 2.44 -10.25
CA VAL A 312 27.58 2.61 -9.81
C VAL A 312 28.08 3.90 -10.47
N GLN A 313 28.32 4.90 -9.64
CA GLN A 313 28.89 6.17 -10.04
C GLN A 313 30.40 6.10 -9.85
N ASP A 314 31.15 5.90 -10.93
CA ASP A 314 32.56 6.27 -11.01
C ASP A 314 32.69 7.38 -12.05
N GLY A 315 32.99 8.58 -11.56
CA GLY A 315 33.21 9.76 -12.37
C GLY A 315 34.29 10.60 -11.74
N SER A 316 35.55 10.30 -12.08
CA SER A 316 36.66 11.22 -11.93
C SER A 316 37.24 11.51 -13.33
N GLY A 317 37.53 12.78 -13.60
CA GLY A 317 38.54 13.14 -14.60
C GLY A 317 38.04 13.75 -15.92
N PHE A 318 37.91 15.07 -15.88
CA PHE A 318 38.63 15.99 -16.76
C PHE A 318 38.08 16.40 -18.14
N VAL A 319 38.28 17.70 -18.36
CA VAL A 319 37.88 18.60 -19.44
C VAL A 319 38.68 18.36 -20.74
N SER A 320 37.98 18.55 -21.88
CA SER A 320 38.34 18.91 -23.28
C SER A 320 39.76 19.50 -23.56
N PRO A 321 40.29 19.62 -24.82
CA PRO A 321 39.54 19.98 -26.06
C PRO A 321 40.13 19.60 -27.48
N ASN A 322 39.39 20.02 -28.53
CA ASN A 322 39.83 20.53 -29.86
C ASN A 322 40.00 19.63 -31.13
N MET A 323 39.72 20.30 -32.27
CA MET A 323 40.01 20.06 -33.71
C MET A 323 38.98 19.24 -34.52
N VAL A 324 38.22 19.79 -35.50
CA VAL A 324 38.53 20.43 -36.82
C VAL A 324 38.53 19.41 -37.98
N ALA A 325 37.84 19.78 -39.07
CA ALA A 325 37.96 19.30 -40.47
C ALA A 325 37.48 17.85 -40.75
N GLU A 326 37.02 17.44 -41.94
CA GLU A 326 36.47 18.03 -43.17
C GLU A 326 36.13 16.79 -44.04
N ASP A 327 35.05 16.90 -44.81
CA ASP A 327 34.85 16.42 -46.18
C ASP A 327 34.85 14.95 -46.66
N GLU A 328 33.96 14.78 -47.65
CA GLU A 328 33.89 13.84 -48.79
C GLU A 328 34.11 12.32 -48.63
N HIS A 329 33.10 11.52 -49.03
CA HIS A 329 33.15 10.90 -50.36
C HIS A 329 31.84 10.24 -50.81
N THR A 330 31.49 10.56 -52.05
CA THR A 330 30.46 10.08 -52.97
C THR A 330 30.55 8.58 -53.30
N LYS A 331 29.39 7.91 -53.47
CA LYS A 331 29.21 6.89 -54.52
C LYS A 331 27.75 6.83 -55.01
N MET A 332 27.65 7.01 -56.32
CA MET A 332 26.50 7.03 -57.22
C MET A 332 26.34 5.65 -57.87
N PHE A 333 25.10 5.25 -58.20
CA PHE A 333 24.64 4.38 -59.32
C PHE A 333 23.14 4.14 -59.07
N ASP A 334 22.26 4.92 -59.70
CA ASP A 334 21.45 4.59 -60.91
C ASP A 334 20.36 3.54 -60.63
N ALA A 335 19.15 3.56 -61.16
CA ALA A 335 18.32 4.53 -61.91
C ALA A 335 17.00 3.75 -62.12
N GLU A 336 15.83 4.35 -61.90
CA GLU A 336 14.70 4.17 -62.82
C GLU A 336 13.66 5.26 -62.58
N ASN A 337 13.05 5.66 -63.68
CA ASN A 337 12.45 6.95 -63.98
C ASN A 337 10.92 6.89 -63.91
N ASP A 338 10.32 8.05 -64.19
CA ASP A 338 8.92 8.34 -64.52
C ASP A 338 8.07 8.85 -63.34
N ASP A 339 7.32 9.95 -63.42
CA ASP A 339 7.27 11.15 -64.26
C ASP A 339 6.16 12.00 -63.57
N VAL A 340 6.39 13.30 -63.27
CA VAL A 340 5.67 14.46 -63.86
C VAL A 340 4.20 14.58 -63.38
N GLU A 341 3.66 15.64 -62.76
CA GLU A 341 3.88 17.09 -62.92
C GLU A 341 3.08 17.91 -61.86
N SER A 342 3.61 19.10 -61.55
CA SER A 342 2.95 20.40 -61.31
C SER A 342 1.92 20.65 -60.17
N ILE A 343 2.36 21.46 -59.20
CA ILE A 343 1.60 22.58 -58.60
C ILE A 343 1.70 23.77 -59.58
N PRO A 344 0.77 24.75 -59.67
CA PRO A 344 0.91 25.96 -58.83
C PRO A 344 -0.36 26.83 -58.57
N LEU A 345 -0.19 27.85 -57.71
CA LEU A 345 -0.87 29.16 -57.64
C LEU A 345 -2.09 29.40 -56.69
N VAL A 346 -1.76 30.01 -55.55
CA VAL A 346 -2.16 31.38 -55.11
C VAL A 346 -3.17 32.13 -56.00
N ASN A 347 -4.31 32.59 -55.44
CA ASN A 347 -4.65 34.03 -55.35
C ASN A 347 -5.86 34.37 -54.44
N LYS A 348 -5.77 35.59 -53.89
CA LYS A 348 -6.69 36.48 -53.15
C LYS A 348 -8.21 36.31 -53.31
N SER A 349 -8.98 36.62 -52.25
CA SER A 349 -9.79 37.86 -52.06
C SER A 349 -11.06 37.64 -51.20
N GLY A 350 -11.35 38.55 -50.25
CA GLY A 350 -12.67 38.69 -49.59
C GLY A 350 -13.75 39.24 -50.55
N PRO A 351 -15.04 39.38 -50.16
CA PRO A 351 -15.53 40.26 -49.08
C PRO A 351 -16.66 39.64 -48.19
N ILE A 352 -16.90 40.10 -46.95
CA ILE A 352 -17.97 41.03 -46.47
C ILE A 352 -19.36 40.83 -47.11
N PHE A 353 -20.37 40.37 -46.34
CA PHE A 353 -21.63 41.12 -46.01
C PHE A 353 -22.62 40.31 -45.14
N ASP A 354 -23.07 40.98 -44.07
CA ASP A 354 -24.34 41.00 -43.31
C ASP A 354 -25.36 39.83 -43.36
N SER A 355 -25.79 39.36 -42.19
CA SER A 355 -27.01 39.85 -41.48
C SER A 355 -27.13 39.22 -40.09
#